data_AF-A0A967CIX9-F1
#
_entry.id   AF-A0A967CIX9-F1
#
_cell.length_a   1.000
_cell.length_b   1.000
_cell.length_c   1.000
_cell.angle_alpha   90.00
_cell.angle_beta   90.00
_cell.angle_gamma   90.00
#
_symmetry.space_group_name_H-M   'P 1'
#
loop_
_entity.id
_entity.type
_entity.pdbx_description
1 polymer ?
#
loop_
_entity_poly.entity_id
_entity_poly.type
_entity_poly.pdbx_seq_one_letter_code
_entity_poly.pdbx_strand_id
1 'polypeptide(L)' 'MPLYEHVFISRQDLSGAQAEGLVEHFGQILSDNGGKVLENEYWGLKTMA' A
#
# COMPACT_ATOMS: atom_id res chain seq x y z
N MET A 1 6.39 20.87 -3.44
CA MET A 1 6.63 19.50 -3.93
C MET A 1 5.26 18.85 -4.09
N PRO A 2 4.95 18.19 -5.21
CA PRO A 2 3.65 17.54 -5.39
C PRO A 2 3.48 16.38 -4.40
N LEU A 3 2.25 16.18 -3.90
CA LEU A 3 1.87 15.04 -3.09
C LEU A 3 1.13 14.04 -3.99
N TYR A 4 1.45 12.76 -3.85
CA TYR A 4 0.88 11.68 -4.65
C TYR A 4 0.26 10.62 -3.75
N GLU A 5 -0.84 10.04 -4.20
CA GLU A 5 -1.51 8.93 -3.54
C GLU A 5 -1.43 7.69 -4.43
N HIS A 6 -0.96 6.59 -3.85
CA HIS A 6 -0.89 5.30 -4.53
C HIS A 6 -1.96 4.38 -3.93
N VAL A 7 -2.93 3.99 -4.76
CA VAL A 7 -3.97 3.04 -4.37
C VAL A 7 -3.73 1.73 -5.11
N PHE A 8 -3.66 0.63 -4.38
CA PHE A 8 -3.62 -0.71 -4.95
C PHE A 8 -4.65 -1.59 -4.26
N ILE A 9 -5.20 -2.53 -5.03
CA ILE A 9 -6.17 -3.51 -4.55
C ILE A 9 -5.50 -4.86 -4.63
N SER A 10 -5.40 -5.54 -3.49
CA SER A 10 -4.85 -6.87 -3.40
C SER A 10 -5.97 -7.92 -3.45
N ARG A 11 -5.61 -9.20 -3.65
CA ARG A 11 -6.62 -10.26 -3.70
C ARG A 11 -7.20 -10.54 -2.30
N GLN A 12 -8.48 -10.89 -2.27
CA GLN A 12 -9.25 -11.16 -1.05
C GLN A 12 -8.75 -12.35 -0.21
N ASP A 13 -7.94 -13.23 -0.79
CA ASP A 13 -7.40 -14.43 -0.14
C ASP A 13 -6.09 -14.18 0.61
N LEU A 14 -5.60 -12.94 0.63
CA LEU A 14 -4.46 -12.56 1.47
C LEU A 14 -4.87 -12.43 2.94
N SER A 15 -4.03 -12.95 3.83
CA SER A 15 -4.09 -12.63 5.26
C SER A 15 -3.68 -11.17 5.52
N GLY A 16 -4.04 -10.64 6.71
CA GLY A 16 -3.64 -9.28 7.11
C GLY A 16 -2.13 -9.06 7.08
N ALA A 17 -1.35 -10.01 7.58
CA ALA A 17 0.11 -9.94 7.55
C ALA A 17 0.70 -9.90 6.12
N GLN A 18 0.08 -10.62 5.18
CA GLN A 18 0.48 -10.55 3.77
C GLN A 18 0.13 -9.20 3.13
N ALA A 19 -0.99 -8.59 3.52
CA ALA A 19 -1.36 -7.25 3.07
C ALA A 19 -0.39 -6.18 3.62
N GLU A 20 -0.04 -6.24 4.90
CA GLU A 20 0.96 -5.37 5.52
C GLU A 20 2.33 -5.51 4.84
N GLY A 21 2.76 -6.75 4.53
CA GLY A 21 4.01 -6.99 3.80
C GLY A 21 4.05 -6.35 2.41
N LEU A 22 2.90 -6.23 1.72
CA LEU A 22 2.83 -5.49 0.45
C LEU A 22 3.00 -3.99 0.65
N VAL A 23 2.39 -3.42 1.70
CA VAL A 23 2.54 -1.99 2.05
C VAL A 23 4.02 -1.67 2.34
N GLU A 24 4.70 -2.51 3.12
CA GLU A 24 6.13 -2.37 3.40
C GLU A 24 6.97 -2.50 2.12
N HIS A 25 6.72 -3.52 1.30
CA HIS A 25 7.47 -3.75 0.07
C HIS A 25 7.39 -2.57 -0.90
N PHE A 26 6.18 -2.06 -1.18
CA PHE A 26 6.02 -0.91 -2.07
C PHE A 26 6.51 0.39 -1.43
N GLY A 27 6.36 0.57 -0.10
CA GLY A 27 6.93 1.70 0.62
C GLY A 27 8.45 1.75 0.55
N GLN A 28 9.11 0.58 0.59
CA GLN A 28 10.56 0.48 0.42
C GLN A 28 10.97 0.87 -1.00
N ILE A 29 10.27 0.40 -2.04
CA ILE A 29 10.54 0.81 -3.42
C ILE A 29 10.44 2.34 -3.57
N LEU A 30 9.41 2.97 -3.01
CA LEU A 30 9.28 4.43 -3.04
C LEU A 30 10.47 5.12 -2.34
N SER A 31 10.87 4.61 -1.18
CA SER A 31 11.97 5.16 -0.38
C SER A 31 13.33 5.01 -1.09
N ASP A 32 13.59 3.85 -1.70
CA ASP A 32 14.80 3.56 -2.47
C ASP A 32 14.96 4.48 -3.69
N ASN A 33 13.83 4.99 -4.22
CA ASN A 33 13.78 5.92 -5.35
C ASN A 33 13.67 7.39 -4.91
N GLY A 34 13.98 7.71 -3.66
CA GLY A 34 14.01 9.09 -3.14
C GLY A 34 12.63 9.66 -2.79
N GLY A 35 11.58 8.84 -2.78
CA GLY A 35 10.27 9.19 -2.27
C GLY A 35 10.21 9.15 -0.74
N LYS A 36 9.17 9.74 -0.16
CA LYS A 36 8.88 9.66 1.27
C LYS A 36 7.42 9.26 1.46
N VAL A 37 7.21 8.13 2.13
CA VAL A 37 5.87 7.72 2.58
C VAL A 37 5.50 8.58 3.80
N LEU A 38 4.39 9.31 3.70
CA LEU A 38 3.89 10.14 4.80
C LEU A 38 2.84 9.42 5.63
N GLU A 39 1.99 8.64 4.97
CA GLU A 39 0.87 7.92 5.56
C GLU A 39 0.58 6.67 4.71
N ASN A 40 0.02 5.65 5.36
CA ASN A 40 -0.61 4.51 4.69
C ASN A 40 -1.98 4.26 5.33
N GLU A 41 -2.93 3.79 4.53
CA GLU A 41 -4.26 3.43 5.01
C GLU A 41 -4.64 2.05 4.49
N TYR A 42 -5.08 1.17 5.38
CA TYR A 42 -5.58 -0.15 5.04
C TYR A 42 -7.10 -0.20 5.20
N TRP A 43 -7.81 -0.47 4.10
CA TRP A 43 -9.27 -0.45 4.07
C TRP A 43 -9.94 -1.80 4.38
N GLY A 44 -9.16 -2.88 4.55
CA GLY A 44 -9.70 -4.23 4.74
C GLY A 44 -10.38 -4.78 3.49
N LEU A 45 -11.18 -5.84 3.67
CA LEU A 45 -11.96 -6.43 2.59
C LEU A 45 -13.11 -5.49 2.18
N LYS A 46 -13.18 -5.17 0.89
CA LYS A 46 -14.27 -4.38 0.28
C LYS A 46 -14.93 -5.18 -0.84
N THR A 47 -16.25 -5.11 -0.94
CA THR A 47 -16.98 -5.59 -2.11
C THR A 47 -16.73 -4.64 -3.27
N MET A 48 -16.24 -5.17 -4.38
CA MET A 48 -16.03 -4.40 -5.62
C MET A 48 -17.32 -4.38 -6.46
N ALA A 49 -17.52 -3.30 -7.21
CA ALA A 49 -18.70 -3.08 -8.07
C ALA A 49 -18.69 -3.95 -9.34
#